data_AF-A0A8H8MD32-F1
#
_entry.id   AF-A0A8H8MD32-F1
#
_cell.length_a   1.000
_cell.length_b   1.000
_cell.length_c   1.000
_cell.angle_alpha   90.00
_cell.angle_beta   90.00
_cell.angle_gamma   90.00
#
_symmetry.space_group_name_H-M   'P 1'
#
loop_
_entity.id
_entity.type
_entity.pdbx_description
1 polymer ?
#
loop_
_entity_poly.entity_id
_entity_poly.type
_entity_poly.pdbx_seq_one_letter_code
_entity_poly.pdbx_strand_id
1 'polypeptide(L)'
;MRTGFLRPLFGQPSLFNDRFQLGGPTSIRMFRSNEMGPRDGKDSVGGDMYWAVGASVIGPLPFKPHWPLKTHMFLNAGRLDSYNINKSSIEQTLKSLTTPCVSVGVGLVYMFNPMRVELNFGVPIAANVSDGIRKGLQFGIGMDFL
;
A
#
# COMPACT_ATOMS: atom_id res chain seq x y z
N MET A 1 3.82 -8.99 4.29
CA MET A 1 2.84 -9.31 3.22
C MET A 1 1.45 -9.33 3.83
N ARG A 2 0.48 -8.68 3.19
CA ARG A 2 -0.94 -8.66 3.59
C ARG A 2 -1.80 -9.00 2.37
N THR A 3 -2.83 -9.81 2.56
CA THR A 3 -3.81 -10.13 1.53
C THR A 3 -5.19 -10.14 2.15
N GLY A 4 -6.22 -9.93 1.34
CA GLY A 4 -7.59 -10.02 1.79
C GLY A 4 -8.53 -10.26 0.64
N PHE A 5 -9.58 -11.02 0.93
CA PHE A 5 -10.65 -11.33 0.00
C PHE A 5 -11.98 -11.26 0.73
N LEU A 6 -12.89 -10.49 0.17
CA LEU A 6 -14.23 -10.26 0.67
C LEU A 6 -15.20 -10.73 -0.41
N ARG A 7 -16.08 -11.67 -0.03
CA ARG A 7 -17.13 -12.17 -0.90
C ARG A 7 -18.47 -11.86 -0.28
N PRO A 8 -19.29 -11.01 -0.89
CA PRO A 8 -20.65 -10.83 -0.43
C PRO A 8 -21.47 -12.12 -0.62
N LEU A 9 -22.31 -12.42 0.37
CA LEU A 9 -23.27 -13.51 0.33
C LEU A 9 -24.66 -12.97 0.00
N PHE A 10 -25.57 -13.83 -0.46
CA PHE A 10 -26.99 -13.50 -0.71
C PHE A 10 -27.24 -12.40 -1.76
N GLY A 11 -26.29 -12.17 -2.68
CA GLY A 11 -26.46 -11.23 -3.79
C GLY A 11 -26.50 -9.75 -3.39
N GLN A 12 -26.15 -9.41 -2.15
CA GLN A 12 -26.04 -8.02 -1.71
C GLN A 12 -24.65 -7.45 -2.05
N PRO A 13 -24.52 -6.15 -2.39
CA PRO A 13 -23.21 -5.53 -2.56
C PRO A 13 -22.48 -5.40 -1.23
N SER A 14 -21.14 -5.41 -1.26
CA SER A 14 -20.31 -5.11 -0.08
C SER A 14 -20.51 -3.66 0.37
N LEU A 15 -20.64 -3.45 1.69
CA LEU A 15 -20.73 -2.12 2.29
C LEU A 15 -19.38 -1.43 2.24
N PHE A 16 -19.38 -0.10 2.04
CA PHE A 16 -18.16 0.68 1.93
C PHE A 16 -17.21 0.53 3.14
N ASN A 17 -17.78 0.50 4.36
CA ASN A 17 -17.00 0.37 5.60
C ASN A 17 -16.30 -0.98 5.75
N ASP A 18 -16.79 -2.02 5.06
CA ASP A 18 -16.23 -3.37 5.12
C ASP A 18 -15.18 -3.61 4.03
N ARG A 19 -15.13 -2.73 3.02
CA ARG A 19 -14.19 -2.86 1.90
C ARG A 19 -12.77 -2.57 2.33
N PHE A 20 -11.83 -3.23 1.68
CA PHE A 20 -10.42 -2.98 1.90
C PHE A 20 -10.03 -1.63 1.33
N GLN A 21 -9.14 -0.95 2.05
CA GLN A 21 -8.54 0.31 1.68
C GLN A 21 -7.04 0.15 1.63
N LEU A 22 -6.39 0.72 0.60
CA LEU A 22 -4.97 0.52 0.36
C LEU A 22 -4.28 1.84 0.00
N GLY A 23 -2.97 1.89 0.29
CA GLY A 23 -2.15 3.08 0.11
C GLY A 23 -1.92 3.84 1.40
N GLY A 24 -0.89 4.69 1.39
CA GLY A 24 -0.49 5.48 2.56
C GLY A 24 0.87 5.06 3.14
N PRO A 25 1.40 5.84 4.09
CA PRO A 25 2.75 5.65 4.60
C PRO A 25 2.96 4.35 5.40
N THR A 26 1.91 3.78 5.98
CA THR A 26 1.93 2.52 6.77
C THR A 26 1.57 1.28 5.96
N SER A 27 1.19 1.46 4.68
CA SER A 27 0.81 0.40 3.75
C SER A 27 1.76 0.47 2.55
N ILE A 28 1.23 0.67 1.34
CA ILE A 28 2.02 0.91 0.15
C ILE A 28 2.45 2.40 0.12
N ARG A 29 3.68 2.63 0.57
CA ARG A 29 4.39 3.93 0.52
C ARG A 29 4.33 4.55 -0.87
N MET A 30 4.46 5.88 -0.95
CA MET A 30 4.34 6.68 -2.19
C MET A 30 2.97 6.64 -2.89
N PHE A 31 1.97 6.04 -2.26
CA PHE A 31 0.56 6.24 -2.57
C PHE A 31 -0.10 7.05 -1.45
N ARG A 32 -1.13 7.80 -1.80
CA ARG A 32 -1.98 8.52 -0.86
C ARG A 32 -2.79 7.52 -0.04
N SER A 33 -3.11 7.90 1.20
CA SER A 33 -3.84 7.01 2.11
C SER A 33 -5.23 6.72 1.57
N ASN A 34 -5.60 5.45 1.49
CA ASN A 34 -6.93 5.01 1.03
C ASN A 34 -7.32 5.55 -0.36
N GLU A 35 -6.35 5.70 -1.26
CA GLU A 35 -6.58 6.23 -2.60
C GLU A 35 -6.16 5.28 -3.73
N MET A 36 -5.79 4.04 -3.40
CA MET A 36 -5.53 3.01 -4.40
C MET A 36 -6.81 2.28 -4.79
N GLY A 37 -6.85 1.70 -5.99
CA GLY A 37 -7.90 0.79 -6.43
C GLY A 37 -9.09 1.47 -7.12
N PRO A 38 -10.29 0.87 -7.04
CA PRO A 38 -11.49 1.36 -7.72
C PRO A 38 -11.92 2.73 -7.23
N ARG A 39 -12.44 3.56 -8.16
CA ARG A 39 -13.00 4.88 -7.87
C ARG A 39 -14.41 5.02 -8.41
N ASP A 40 -15.18 5.86 -7.73
CA ASP A 40 -16.42 6.43 -8.24
C ASP A 40 -16.23 7.94 -8.36
N GLY A 41 -16.16 8.43 -9.60
CA GLY A 41 -15.77 9.82 -9.89
C GLY A 41 -14.39 10.17 -9.31
N LYS A 42 -14.38 11.06 -8.31
CA LYS A 42 -13.15 11.50 -7.64
C LYS A 42 -12.80 10.68 -6.40
N ASP A 43 -13.75 9.89 -5.89
CA ASP A 43 -13.64 9.24 -4.59
C ASP A 43 -13.17 7.79 -4.73
N SER A 44 -12.29 7.35 -3.82
CA SER A 44 -11.90 5.94 -3.75
C SER A 44 -12.95 5.16 -2.97
N VAL A 45 -13.51 4.12 -3.60
CA VAL A 45 -14.61 3.34 -3.04
C VAL A 45 -14.17 2.05 -2.35
N GLY A 46 -12.86 1.81 -2.28
CA GLY A 46 -12.28 0.56 -1.78
C GLY A 46 -12.51 -0.63 -2.71
N GLY A 47 -11.95 -1.78 -2.33
CA GLY A 47 -12.04 -3.02 -3.10
C GLY A 47 -12.40 -4.22 -2.24
N ASP A 48 -12.81 -5.30 -2.90
CA ASP A 48 -13.18 -6.55 -2.25
C ASP A 48 -12.00 -7.53 -2.21
N MET A 49 -11.00 -7.33 -3.05
CA MET A 49 -9.79 -8.15 -3.08
C MET A 49 -8.56 -7.26 -3.10
N TYR A 50 -7.58 -7.59 -2.25
CA TYR A 50 -6.30 -6.91 -2.27
C TYR A 50 -5.14 -7.85 -1.94
N TRP A 51 -3.98 -7.47 -2.43
CA TRP A 51 -2.72 -8.02 -1.98
C TRP A 51 -1.68 -6.91 -1.92
N ALA A 52 -0.81 -6.98 -0.91
CA ALA A 52 0.25 -6.03 -0.69
C ALA A 52 1.48 -6.75 -0.14
N VAL A 53 2.62 -6.50 -0.77
CA VAL A 53 3.92 -7.04 -0.39
C VAL A 53 4.91 -5.90 -0.26
N GLY A 54 5.73 -5.96 0.78
CA GLY A 54 6.76 -4.99 1.07
C GLY A 54 8.06 -5.72 1.36
N ALA A 55 9.16 -5.18 0.86
CA ALA A 55 10.51 -5.56 1.20
C ALA A 55 11.24 -4.31 1.69
N SER A 56 11.81 -4.38 2.89
CA SER A 56 12.52 -3.27 3.53
C SER A 56 13.90 -3.71 4.00
N VAL A 57 14.92 -2.95 3.64
CA VAL A 57 16.28 -3.08 4.17
C VAL A 57 16.52 -1.93 5.13
N ILE A 58 16.80 -2.24 6.40
CA ILE A 58 17.06 -1.24 7.43
C ILE A 58 18.51 -1.38 7.90
N GLY A 59 19.26 -0.28 7.86
CA GLY A 59 20.67 -0.23 8.23
C GLY A 59 20.98 0.90 9.22
N PRO A 60 22.18 0.88 9.85
CA PRO A 60 22.65 2.04 10.61
C PRO A 60 22.88 3.24 9.70
N LEU A 61 22.91 4.44 10.27
CA LEU A 61 23.28 5.64 9.53
C LEU A 61 24.80 5.60 9.23
N PRO A 62 25.24 5.74 7.97
CA PRO A 62 26.64 5.52 7.59
C PRO A 62 27.62 6.46 8.30
N PHE A 63 27.22 7.71 8.56
CA PHE A 63 28.07 8.72 9.20
C PHE A 63 27.95 8.75 10.73
N LYS A 64 26.89 8.18 11.32
CA LYS A 64 26.67 8.15 12.78
C LYS A 64 25.98 6.83 13.18
N PRO A 65 26.72 5.72 13.28
CA PRO A 65 26.11 4.41 13.56
C PRO A 65 25.46 4.30 14.94
N HIS A 66 25.90 5.13 15.90
CA HIS A 66 25.43 5.11 17.29
C HIS A 66 24.14 5.92 17.48
N TRP A 67 23.70 6.64 16.44
CA TRP A 67 22.46 7.40 16.50
C TRP A 67 21.24 6.47 16.43
N PRO A 68 20.14 6.81 17.12
CA PRO A 68 18.90 6.02 17.09
C PRO A 68 18.18 6.05 15.72
N LEU A 69 18.67 6.87 14.79
CA LEU A 69 18.15 7.00 13.43
C LEU A 69 18.75 5.93 12.51
N LYS A 70 17.90 5.20 11.81
CA LYS A 70 18.29 4.14 10.86
C LYS A 70 18.00 4.55 9.42
N THR A 71 18.85 4.10 8.51
CA THR A 71 18.56 4.18 7.08
C THR A 71 17.58 3.08 6.70
N HIS A 72 16.72 3.36 5.74
CA HIS A 72 15.69 2.44 5.29
C HIS A 72 15.59 2.53 3.77
N MET A 73 15.63 1.40 3.08
CA MET A 73 15.28 1.29 1.68
C MET A 73 14.08 0.37 1.58
N PHE A 74 13.07 0.77 0.81
CA PHE A 74 11.85 -0.01 0.68
C PHE A 74 11.48 -0.22 -0.78
N LEU A 75 10.87 -1.38 -1.03
CA LEU A 75 10.19 -1.74 -2.26
C LEU A 75 8.81 -2.26 -1.85
N ASN A 76 7.75 -1.56 -2.25
CA ASN A 76 6.38 -1.96 -1.96
C ASN A 76 5.65 -2.21 -3.27
N ALA A 77 4.90 -3.30 -3.32
CA ALA A 77 4.03 -3.64 -4.43
C ALA A 77 2.65 -4.06 -3.92
N GLY A 78 1.61 -3.80 -4.69
CA GLY A 78 0.30 -4.33 -4.38
C GLY A 78 -0.80 -3.81 -5.27
N ARG A 79 -2.00 -4.25 -4.96
CA ARG A 79 -3.17 -4.09 -5.80
C ARG A 79 -4.43 -4.14 -4.95
N LEU A 80 -5.41 -3.32 -5.31
CA LEU A 80 -6.76 -3.33 -4.75
C LEU A 80 -7.75 -3.32 -5.92
N ASP A 81 -8.65 -4.30 -5.96
CA ASP A 81 -9.65 -4.45 -7.02
C ASP A 81 -11.03 -4.80 -6.43
N SER A 82 -12.11 -4.43 -7.14
CA SER A 82 -13.47 -4.92 -6.85
C SER A 82 -13.64 -6.33 -7.42
N TYR A 83 -14.30 -7.20 -6.68
CA TYR A 83 -14.55 -8.57 -7.12
C TYR A 83 -15.95 -8.69 -7.72
N ASN A 84 -16.02 -9.15 -8.98
CA ASN A 84 -17.29 -9.37 -9.67
C ASN A 84 -17.58 -10.87 -9.81
N ILE A 85 -18.67 -11.32 -9.18
CA ILE A 85 -19.10 -12.72 -9.15
C ILE A 85 -19.46 -13.24 -10.56
N ASN A 86 -19.89 -12.37 -11.46
CA ASN A 86 -20.32 -12.75 -12.81
C ASN A 86 -19.15 -12.96 -13.79
N LYS A 87 -17.91 -12.64 -13.37
CA LYS A 87 -16.71 -12.78 -14.20
C LYS A 87 -15.88 -13.98 -13.72
N SER A 88 -15.05 -14.52 -14.61
CA SER A 88 -14.10 -15.57 -14.25
C SER A 88 -13.20 -15.11 -13.10
N SER A 89 -13.17 -15.89 -12.01
CA SER A 89 -12.34 -15.56 -10.84
C SER A 89 -10.85 -15.62 -11.19
N ILE A 90 -10.47 -16.56 -12.06
CA ILE A 90 -9.09 -16.75 -12.50
C ILE A 90 -8.60 -15.52 -13.28
N GLU A 91 -9.42 -15.02 -14.22
CA GLU A 91 -9.07 -13.83 -15.02
C GLU A 91 -8.90 -12.59 -14.15
N GLN A 92 -9.77 -12.40 -13.15
CA GLN A 92 -9.68 -11.27 -12.22
C GLN A 92 -8.40 -11.35 -11.37
N THR A 93 -8.08 -12.52 -10.83
CA THR A 93 -6.84 -12.73 -10.07
C THR A 93 -5.60 -12.53 -10.94
N LEU A 94 -5.60 -13.08 -12.16
CA LEU A 94 -4.49 -12.90 -13.12
C LEU A 94 -4.31 -11.43 -13.49
N LYS A 95 -5.40 -10.69 -13.72
CA LYS A 95 -5.35 -9.25 -13.98
C LYS A 95 -4.77 -8.49 -12.79
N SER A 96 -5.19 -8.85 -11.58
CA SER A 96 -4.71 -8.26 -10.33
C SER A 96 -3.20 -8.47 -10.13
N LEU A 97 -2.68 -9.64 -10.53
CA LEU A 97 -1.25 -9.97 -10.46
C LEU A 97 -0.42 -9.36 -11.59
N THR A 98 -0.98 -9.19 -12.78
CA THR A 98 -0.26 -8.67 -13.96
C THR A 98 -0.19 -7.15 -14.02
N THR A 99 -1.04 -6.44 -13.27
CA THR A 99 -1.06 -4.96 -13.22
C THR A 99 -0.79 -4.39 -11.80
N PRO A 100 0.33 -4.77 -11.17
CA PRO A 100 0.63 -4.34 -9.81
C PRO A 100 1.04 -2.86 -9.76
N CYS A 101 0.70 -2.22 -8.65
CA CYS A 101 1.19 -0.90 -8.31
C CYS A 101 2.46 -1.05 -7.48
N VAL A 102 3.57 -0.50 -7.95
CA VAL A 102 4.90 -0.69 -7.38
C VAL A 102 5.53 0.65 -7.05
N SER A 103 6.17 0.73 -5.89
CA SER A 103 6.89 1.90 -5.42
C SER A 103 8.21 1.51 -4.80
N VAL A 104 9.20 2.39 -4.95
CA VAL A 104 10.51 2.23 -4.36
C VAL A 104 10.94 3.55 -3.73
N GLY A 105 11.76 3.46 -2.69
CA GLY A 105 12.37 4.65 -2.12
C GLY A 105 13.38 4.34 -1.05
N VAL A 106 13.95 5.42 -0.54
CA VAL A 106 14.88 5.44 0.58
C VAL A 106 14.32 6.35 1.66
N GLY A 107 14.74 6.17 2.89
CA GLY A 107 14.18 6.90 4.00
C GLY A 107 15.00 6.76 5.27
N LEU A 108 14.51 7.46 6.28
CA LEU A 108 15.04 7.46 7.62
C LEU A 108 13.96 6.95 8.56
N VAL A 109 14.33 6.03 9.44
CA VAL A 109 13.41 5.43 10.41
C VAL A 109 13.93 5.69 11.81
N TYR A 110 13.05 6.21 12.64
CA TYR A 110 13.28 6.38 14.06
C TYR A 110 12.31 5.48 14.83
N MET A 111 12.85 4.59 15.66
CA MET A 111 12.06 3.63 16.44
C MET A 111 11.93 4.12 17.88
N PHE A 112 10.74 4.64 18.23
CA PHE A 112 10.35 5.08 19.55
C PHE A 112 9.35 4.08 20.14
N ASN A 113 9.82 2.97 20.70
CA ASN A 113 8.98 1.83 21.06
C ASN A 113 7.74 2.26 21.90
N PRO A 114 6.48 2.01 21.46
CA PRO A 114 6.04 1.15 20.34
C PRO A 114 5.80 1.87 18.98
N MET A 115 6.03 3.18 18.90
CA MET A 115 5.84 3.97 17.68
C MET A 115 7.08 3.94 16.77
N ARG A 116 6.84 3.88 15.46
CA ARG A 116 7.87 4.06 14.44
C ARG A 116 7.53 5.30 13.62
N VAL A 117 8.52 6.17 13.49
CA VAL A 117 8.47 7.38 12.67
C VAL A 117 9.33 7.14 11.43
N GLU A 118 8.75 7.29 10.25
CA GLU A 118 9.43 7.11 8.97
C GLU A 118 9.39 8.42 8.17
N LEU A 119 10.55 8.85 7.69
CA LEU A 119 10.68 9.88 6.68
C LEU A 119 11.16 9.21 5.39
N ASN A 120 10.24 9.00 4.45
CA ASN A 120 10.48 8.29 3.22
C ASN A 120 10.56 9.27 2.03
N PHE A 121 11.53 9.07 1.16
CA PHE A 121 11.67 9.75 -0.12
C PHE A 121 11.67 8.71 -1.24
N GLY A 122 10.69 8.78 -2.13
CA GLY A 122 10.51 7.75 -3.13
C GLY A 122 9.59 8.15 -4.27
N VAL A 123 9.42 7.20 -5.18
CA VAL A 123 8.56 7.35 -6.36
C VAL A 123 7.80 6.04 -6.61
N PRO A 124 6.54 6.12 -7.06
CA PRO A 124 5.88 4.97 -7.66
C PRO A 124 6.47 4.73 -9.04
N ILE A 125 6.91 3.48 -9.27
CA ILE A 125 7.41 2.99 -10.55
C ILE A 125 6.23 2.59 -11.45
N ALA A 126 5.24 1.93 -10.87
CA ALA A 126 4.03 1.49 -11.55
C ALA A 126 2.81 1.88 -10.72
N ALA A 127 1.79 2.45 -11.37
CA ALA A 127 0.56 2.85 -10.72
C ALA A 127 -0.57 2.84 -11.75
N ASN A 128 -1.80 2.61 -11.29
CA ASN A 128 -2.95 2.79 -12.16
C ASN A 128 -3.34 4.27 -12.27
N VAL A 129 -4.04 4.59 -13.37
CA VAL A 129 -4.66 5.91 -13.60
C VAL A 129 -5.64 6.27 -12.47
N SER A 130 -6.30 5.27 -11.87
CA SER A 130 -7.21 5.46 -10.75
C SER A 130 -6.52 5.65 -9.40
N ASP A 131 -5.20 5.45 -9.28
CA ASP A 131 -4.54 5.50 -7.98
C ASP A 131 -4.09 6.91 -7.60
N GLY A 132 -4.26 7.24 -6.32
CA GLY A 132 -3.72 8.46 -5.74
C GLY A 132 -2.22 8.35 -5.51
N ILE A 133 -1.43 8.92 -6.42
CA ILE A 133 0.03 8.90 -6.35
C ILE A 133 0.55 10.04 -5.44
N ARG A 134 1.61 9.75 -4.67
CA ARG A 134 2.41 10.74 -3.94
C ARG A 134 3.89 10.55 -4.23
N LYS A 135 4.49 11.49 -4.97
CA LYS A 135 5.93 11.50 -5.28
C LYS A 135 6.72 12.34 -4.27
N GLY A 136 7.98 11.99 -4.06
CA GLY A 136 8.90 12.77 -3.24
C GLY A 136 8.81 12.41 -1.76
N LEU A 137 8.58 13.41 -0.91
CA LEU A 137 8.66 13.25 0.54
C LEU A 137 7.33 12.78 1.15
N GLN A 138 7.41 11.71 1.92
CA GLN A 138 6.31 11.10 2.65
C GLN A 138 6.73 10.89 4.10
N PHE A 139 5.90 11.39 5.02
CA PHE A 139 6.08 11.20 6.45
C PHE A 139 5.06 10.19 6.95
N GLY A 140 5.51 9.25 7.79
CA GLY A 140 4.70 8.18 8.36
C GLY A 140 4.93 8.05 9.85
N ILE A 141 3.84 7.93 10.61
CA ILE A 141 3.87 7.55 12.02
C ILE A 141 2.90 6.39 12.18
N GLY A 142 3.34 5.31 12.79
CA GLY A 142 2.50 4.15 13.02
C GLY A 142 3.15 3.16 13.98
N MET A 143 2.39 2.14 14.36
CA MET A 143 2.91 0.98 15.10
C MET A 143 3.19 -0.19 14.15
N ASP A 144 2.42 -0.28 13.07
CA ASP A 144 2.49 -1.37 12.10
C ASP A 144 2.71 -0.79 10.70
N PHE A 145 3.69 -1.35 10.00
CA PHE A 145 4.09 -0.97 8.65
C PHE A 145 4.20 -2.22 7.80
N LEU A 146 3.86 -2.08 6.52
CA LEU A 146 4.01 -3.14 5.53
C LEU A 146 5.48 -3.42 5.19
#